data_AF-A0A1H9Y908-F1
#
_entry.id   AF-A0A1H9Y908-F1
#
_cell.length_a   1.000
_cell.length_b   1.000
_cell.length_c   1.000
_cell.angle_alpha   90.00
_cell.angle_beta   90.00
_cell.angle_gamma   90.00
#
_symmetry.space_group_name_H-M   'P 1'
#
loop_
_entity.id
_entity.type
_entity.pdbx_description
1 polymer ?
#
loop_
_entity_poly.entity_id
_entity_poly.type
_entity_poly.pdbx_seq_one_letter_code
_entity_poly.pdbx_strand_id
1 'polypeptide(L)'
;MKITLLGATGDLGLECLKQSIAAGHDITLLVRTPAKLSAELAAKVQVVQGDGLELEDVRKAIPAETQGILFAVGVDEKTSPENLCTNVTKNIFQVMRETLKPEVPFVWCGGGSNLLPEDVVSFGSKFVYWYAELFLKLRHKDKERQLEFLDNNKDIN
;
A
#
# COMPACT_ATOMS: atom_id res chain seq x y z
N MET A 1 -16.38 1.84 8.76
CA MET A 1 -15.82 2.99 8.00
C MET A 1 -15.66 2.60 6.55
N LYS A 2 -15.56 3.58 5.64
CA LYS A 2 -15.24 3.35 4.22
C LYS A 2 -13.73 3.38 4.00
N ILE A 3 -13.13 2.27 3.61
CA ILE A 3 -11.67 2.12 3.47
C ILE A 3 -11.33 1.71 2.04
N THR A 4 -10.35 2.39 1.44
CA THR A 4 -9.74 1.92 0.19
C THR A 4 -8.48 1.12 0.50
N LEU A 5 -8.39 -0.12 0.03
CA LEU A 5 -7.24 -0.99 0.22
C LEU A 5 -6.57 -1.30 -1.11
N LEU A 6 -5.26 -0.99 -1.19
CA LEU A 6 -4.42 -1.36 -2.33
C LEU A 6 -3.50 -2.52 -1.94
N GLY A 7 -3.31 -3.48 -2.86
CA GLY A 7 -2.47 -4.67 -2.62
C GLY A 7 -3.20 -5.84 -1.93
N ALA A 8 -4.53 -5.87 -1.99
CA ALA A 8 -5.37 -6.86 -1.30
C ALA A 8 -5.14 -8.33 -1.68
N THR A 9 -4.50 -8.60 -2.83
CA THR A 9 -4.23 -9.97 -3.30
C THR A 9 -2.86 -10.51 -2.86
N GLY A 10 -2.06 -9.71 -2.14
CA GLY A 10 -0.80 -10.16 -1.54
C GLY A 10 -0.99 -10.75 -0.14
N ASP A 11 0.05 -11.36 0.42
CA ASP A 11 -0.03 -12.05 1.73
C ASP A 11 -0.52 -11.12 2.86
N LEU A 12 0.07 -9.93 2.97
CA LEU A 12 -0.35 -8.92 3.95
C LEU A 12 -1.75 -8.37 3.63
N GLY A 13 -1.96 -7.95 2.39
CA GLY A 13 -3.22 -7.32 1.97
C GLY A 13 -4.43 -8.23 2.13
N LEU A 14 -4.26 -9.54 1.95
CA LEU A 14 -5.34 -10.51 2.14
C LEU A 14 -5.77 -10.60 3.61
N GLU A 15 -4.82 -10.58 4.55
CA GLU A 15 -5.14 -10.58 5.98
C GLU A 15 -5.74 -9.24 6.42
N CYS A 16 -5.23 -8.11 5.90
CA CYS A 16 -5.84 -6.81 6.09
C CYS A 16 -7.29 -6.78 5.61
N LEU A 17 -7.57 -7.34 4.43
CA LEU A 17 -8.91 -7.43 3.86
C LEU A 17 -9.86 -8.23 4.76
N LYS A 18 -9.46 -9.44 5.16
CA LYS A 18 -10.26 -10.32 6.03
C LYS A 18 -10.62 -9.64 7.35
N GLN A 19 -9.63 -9.03 8.00
CA GLN A 19 -9.83 -8.34 9.27
C GLN A 19 -10.72 -7.12 9.12
N SER A 20 -10.56 -6.36 8.03
CA SER A 20 -11.39 -5.17 7.78
C SER A 20 -12.85 -5.55 7.50
N ILE A 21 -13.10 -6.64 6.76
CA ILE A 21 -14.44 -7.19 6.56
C ILE A 21 -15.03 -7.67 7.90
N ALA A 22 -14.26 -8.39 8.71
CA ALA A 22 -14.71 -8.90 10.01
C ALA A 22 -15.08 -7.77 10.98
N ALA A 23 -14.39 -6.63 10.90
CA ALA A 23 -14.69 -5.43 11.68
C ALA A 23 -15.85 -4.59 11.10
N GLY A 24 -16.49 -5.02 10.01
CA GLY A 24 -17.67 -4.36 9.44
C GLY A 24 -17.38 -3.08 8.66
N HIS A 25 -16.16 -2.93 8.13
CA HIS A 25 -15.82 -1.83 7.23
C HIS A 25 -16.35 -2.06 5.81
N ASP A 26 -16.71 -0.98 5.12
CA ASP A 26 -17.05 -0.97 3.70
C ASP A 26 -15.75 -0.76 2.91
N ILE A 27 -15.37 -1.73 2.08
CA ILE A 27 -14.03 -1.82 1.49
C ILE A 27 -14.10 -1.67 -0.02
N THR A 28 -13.29 -0.75 -0.56
CA THR A 28 -13.01 -0.65 -2.00
C THR A 28 -11.60 -1.14 -2.28
N LEU A 29 -11.46 -2.06 -3.24
CA LEU A 29 -10.19 -2.65 -3.65
C LEU A 29 -9.79 -2.18 -5.04
N LEU A 30 -8.52 -1.78 -5.20
CA LEU A 30 -7.89 -1.72 -6.52
C LEU A 30 -7.12 -3.02 -6.78
N VAL A 31 -7.54 -3.79 -7.79
CA VAL A 31 -6.91 -5.07 -8.13
C VAL A 31 -6.62 -5.20 -9.63
N ARG A 32 -5.40 -5.61 -9.97
CA ARG A 32 -5.00 -5.87 -11.36
C ARG A 32 -5.68 -7.10 -11.96
N THR A 33 -5.87 -8.13 -11.14
CA THR A 33 -6.44 -9.41 -11.57
C THR A 33 -7.51 -9.85 -10.56
N PRO A 34 -8.77 -9.43 -10.73
CA PRO A 34 -9.87 -9.76 -9.81
C PRO A 34 -10.02 -11.26 -9.53
N ALA A 35 -9.73 -12.12 -10.52
CA ALA A 35 -9.80 -13.57 -10.41
C ALA A 35 -8.87 -14.18 -9.34
N LYS A 36 -7.91 -13.42 -8.79
CA LYS A 36 -7.07 -13.86 -7.66
C LYS A 36 -7.78 -13.75 -6.31
N LEU A 37 -8.90 -13.02 -6.23
CA LEU A 37 -9.74 -12.98 -5.03
C LEU A 37 -10.69 -14.19 -5.04
N SER A 38 -10.95 -14.76 -3.87
CA SER A 38 -12.01 -15.76 -3.75
C SER A 38 -13.37 -15.12 -4.00
N ALA A 39 -14.30 -15.89 -4.57
CA ALA A 39 -15.67 -15.42 -4.81
C ALA A 39 -16.36 -14.95 -3.52
N GLU A 40 -16.05 -15.60 -2.39
CA GLU A 40 -16.58 -15.23 -1.08
C GLU A 40 -16.12 -13.83 -0.63
N LEU A 41 -14.84 -13.50 -0.84
CA LEU A 41 -14.30 -12.19 -0.48
C LEU A 41 -14.79 -11.12 -1.46
N ALA A 42 -14.78 -11.42 -2.76
CA ALA A 42 -15.24 -10.50 -3.79
C ALA A 42 -16.71 -10.10 -3.61
N ALA A 43 -17.56 -10.98 -3.08
CA ALA A 43 -18.97 -10.68 -2.81
C ALA A 43 -19.19 -9.72 -1.62
N LYS A 44 -18.15 -9.49 -0.79
CA LYS A 44 -18.25 -8.67 0.44
C LYS A 44 -17.65 -7.27 0.29
N VAL A 45 -17.07 -6.95 -0.88
CA VAL A 45 -16.30 -5.72 -1.11
C VAL A 45 -16.56 -5.15 -2.49
N GLN A 46 -16.25 -3.88 -2.67
CA GLN A 46 -16.27 -3.22 -3.98
C GLN A 46 -14.93 -3.48 -4.68
N VAL A 47 -14.98 -4.08 -5.88
CA VAL A 47 -13.77 -4.41 -6.64
C VAL A 47 -13.66 -3.48 -7.85
N VAL A 48 -12.61 -2.66 -7.87
CA VAL A 48 -12.22 -1.86 -9.03
C VAL A 48 -11.05 -2.57 -9.70
N GLN A 49 -11.28 -3.03 -10.93
CA GLN A 49 -10.20 -3.59 -11.74
C GLN A 49 -9.35 -2.48 -12.34
N GLY A 50 -8.04 -2.52 -12.10
CA GLY A 50 -7.10 -1.53 -12.64
C GLY A 50 -5.68 -1.72 -12.10
N ASP A 51 -4.77 -0.84 -12.53
CA ASP A 51 -3.37 -0.82 -12.08
C ASP A 51 -3.10 0.39 -11.18
N GLY A 52 -2.37 0.19 -10.07
CA GLY A 52 -1.98 1.28 -9.17
C GLY A 52 -0.98 2.25 -9.80
N LEU A 53 -0.27 1.84 -10.85
CA LEU A 53 0.62 2.72 -11.61
C LEU A 53 -0.14 3.68 -12.53
N GLU A 54 -1.40 3.39 -12.82
CA GLU A 54 -2.27 4.25 -13.64
C GLU A 54 -3.08 5.19 -12.74
N LEU A 55 -2.81 6.49 -12.84
CA LEU A 55 -3.45 7.51 -11.99
C LEU A 55 -4.98 7.46 -12.06
N GLU A 56 -5.54 7.24 -13.24
CA GLU A 56 -6.99 7.21 -13.45
C GLU A 56 -7.65 5.98 -12.81
N ASP A 57 -6.94 4.86 -12.71
CA ASP A 57 -7.46 3.67 -12.03
C ASP A 57 -7.40 3.84 -10.51
N VAL A 58 -6.33 4.47 -10.00
CA VAL A 58 -6.25 4.90 -8.59
C VAL A 58 -7.38 5.88 -8.26
N ARG A 59 -7.64 6.86 -9.14
CA ARG A 59 -8.73 7.83 -8.98
C ARG A 59 -10.09 7.16 -8.91
N LYS A 60 -10.37 6.17 -9.77
CA LYS A 60 -11.63 5.40 -9.72
C LYS A 60 -11.78 4.58 -8.45
N ALA A 61 -10.67 4.08 -7.88
CA ALA A 61 -10.66 3.23 -6.70
C ALA A 61 -10.68 4.00 -5.37
N ILE A 62 -10.54 5.32 -5.37
CA ILE A 62 -10.62 6.18 -4.19
C ILE A 62 -11.86 7.08 -4.31
N PRO A 63 -13.04 6.60 -3.88
CA PRO A 63 -14.25 7.44 -3.80
C PRO A 63 -14.06 8.63 -2.86
N ALA A 64 -14.76 9.75 -3.10
CA ALA A 64 -14.63 10.98 -2.31
C ALA A 64 -15.03 10.81 -0.83
N GLU A 65 -15.88 9.83 -0.54
CA GLU A 65 -16.29 9.42 0.81
C GLU A 65 -15.29 8.53 1.56
N THR A 66 -14.13 8.23 0.97
CA THR A 66 -13.09 7.39 1.60
C THR A 66 -12.66 8.01 2.92
N GLN A 67 -12.64 7.20 3.98
CA GLN A 67 -12.33 7.62 5.35
C GLN A 67 -10.99 7.07 5.85
N GLY A 68 -10.30 6.30 5.03
CA GLY A 68 -8.95 5.80 5.29
C GLY A 68 -8.44 5.01 4.10
N ILE A 69 -7.13 5.09 3.86
CA ILE A 69 -6.47 4.30 2.81
C ILE A 69 -5.47 3.36 3.47
N LEU A 70 -5.55 2.08 3.11
CA LEU A 70 -4.59 1.06 3.56
C LEU A 70 -3.71 0.64 2.39
N PHE A 71 -2.40 0.84 2.54
CA PHE A 71 -1.40 0.47 1.55
C PHE A 71 -0.72 -0.84 1.91
N ALA A 72 -1.02 -1.89 1.16
CA ALA A 72 -0.43 -3.22 1.29
C ALA A 72 0.21 -3.72 -0.02
N VAL A 73 0.57 -2.81 -0.94
CA VAL A 73 1.25 -3.20 -2.18
C VAL A 73 2.66 -3.70 -1.88
N GLY A 74 2.97 -4.89 -2.40
CA GLY A 74 4.27 -5.55 -2.27
C GLY A 74 5.03 -5.59 -3.59
N VAL A 75 6.35 -5.77 -3.48
CA VAL A 75 7.27 -5.90 -4.61
C VAL A 75 7.70 -7.37 -4.75
N ASP A 76 7.48 -7.92 -5.95
CA ASP A 76 8.08 -9.16 -6.41
C ASP A 76 9.39 -8.86 -7.14
N GLU A 77 10.51 -9.40 -6.64
CA GLU A 77 11.87 -9.11 -7.14
C GLU A 77 12.08 -9.47 -8.62
N LYS A 78 11.26 -10.36 -9.19
CA LYS A 78 11.44 -10.87 -10.55
C LYS A 78 10.56 -10.16 -11.56
N THR A 79 9.38 -9.71 -11.15
CA THR A 79 8.31 -9.29 -12.06
C THR A 79 7.85 -7.85 -11.85
N SER A 80 8.14 -7.25 -10.70
CA SER A 80 7.70 -5.88 -10.42
C SER A 80 8.59 -4.86 -11.12
N PRO A 81 8.03 -3.75 -11.61
CA PRO A 81 8.81 -2.64 -12.11
C PRO A 81 9.57 -1.95 -10.96
N GLU A 82 10.61 -1.18 -11.32
CA GLU A 82 11.31 -0.34 -10.34
C GLU A 82 10.37 0.74 -9.80
N ASN A 83 10.51 1.04 -8.49
CA ASN A 83 9.74 2.08 -7.80
C ASN A 83 8.23 1.83 -7.80
N LEU A 84 7.78 0.57 -7.89
CA LEU A 84 6.36 0.22 -7.87
C LEU A 84 5.65 0.86 -6.67
N CYS A 85 6.10 0.58 -5.45
CA CYS A 85 5.44 1.08 -4.25
C CYS A 85 5.51 2.62 -4.17
N THR A 86 6.66 3.20 -4.50
CA THR A 86 6.85 4.66 -4.53
C THR A 86 5.89 5.33 -5.51
N ASN A 87 5.78 4.83 -6.74
CA ASN A 87 4.97 5.44 -7.79
C ASN A 87 3.46 5.27 -7.52
N VAL A 88 3.03 4.10 -7.02
CA VAL A 88 1.64 3.93 -6.57
C VAL A 88 1.32 4.91 -5.44
N THR A 89 2.24 5.12 -4.49
CA THR A 89 2.03 6.08 -3.38
C THR A 89 1.90 7.52 -3.89
N LYS A 90 2.71 7.91 -4.87
CA LYS A 90 2.58 9.24 -5.52
C LYS A 90 1.20 9.44 -6.14
N ASN A 91 0.71 8.44 -6.87
CA ASN A 91 -0.63 8.48 -7.46
C ASN A 91 -1.71 8.59 -6.39
N ILE A 92 -1.60 7.81 -5.29
CA ILE A 92 -2.52 7.90 -4.16
C ILE A 92 -2.50 9.31 -3.57
N PHE A 93 -1.33 9.85 -3.24
CA PHE A 93 -1.20 11.16 -2.59
C PHE A 93 -1.74 12.28 -3.48
N GLN A 94 -1.52 12.19 -4.79
CA GLN A 94 -2.12 13.11 -5.75
C GLN A 94 -3.66 13.04 -5.67
N VAL A 95 -4.24 11.85 -5.76
CA VAL A 95 -5.70 11.68 -5.68
C VAL A 95 -6.25 12.14 -4.33
N MET A 96 -5.57 11.82 -3.22
CA MET A 96 -5.98 12.26 -1.88
C MET A 96 -6.08 13.78 -1.80
N ARG A 97 -5.08 14.52 -2.31
CA ARG A 97 -5.09 15.99 -2.34
C ARG A 97 -6.19 16.57 -3.22
N GLU A 98 -6.52 15.89 -4.31
CA GLU A 98 -7.50 16.35 -5.29
C GLU A 98 -8.95 16.05 -4.87
N THR A 99 -9.19 14.93 -4.17
CA THR A 99 -10.56 14.41 -3.98
C THR A 99 -10.98 14.20 -2.53
N LEU A 100 -10.03 14.07 -1.60
CA LEU A 100 -10.32 13.73 -0.21
C LEU A 100 -10.17 14.94 0.71
N LYS A 101 -10.74 14.80 1.90
CA LYS A 101 -10.51 15.75 2.98
C LYS A 101 -9.09 15.57 3.53
N PRO A 102 -8.43 16.65 3.99
CA PRO A 102 -7.07 16.57 4.53
C PRO A 102 -6.90 15.57 5.69
N GLU A 103 -7.95 15.26 6.44
CA GLU A 103 -7.88 14.40 7.63
C GLU A 103 -8.02 12.90 7.33
N VAL A 104 -8.12 12.50 6.06
CA VAL A 104 -8.24 11.08 5.71
C VAL A 104 -6.88 10.38 5.91
N PRO A 105 -6.76 9.43 6.85
CA PRO A 105 -5.49 8.80 7.16
C PRO A 105 -5.00 7.89 6.03
N PHE A 106 -3.71 7.98 5.72
CA PHE A 106 -2.99 7.01 4.91
C PHE A 106 -2.18 6.06 5.81
N VAL A 107 -2.62 4.80 5.90
CA VAL A 107 -1.91 3.77 6.66
C VAL A 107 -0.96 3.03 5.73
N TRP A 108 0.34 3.27 5.94
CA TRP A 108 1.41 2.62 5.22
C TRP A 108 1.96 1.42 5.98
N CYS A 109 2.00 0.26 5.33
CA CYS A 109 2.74 -0.89 5.83
C CYS A 109 4.17 -0.91 5.26
N GLY A 110 5.14 -0.53 6.10
CA GLY A 110 6.57 -0.63 5.83
C GLY A 110 7.09 -2.08 5.84
N GLY A 111 8.35 -2.25 5.44
CA GLY A 111 9.05 -3.53 5.50
C GLY A 111 10.11 -3.55 6.60
N GLY A 112 10.50 -4.75 7.05
CA GLY A 112 11.47 -4.92 8.15
C GLY A 112 12.91 -4.45 7.86
N SER A 113 13.18 -3.91 6.67
CA SER A 113 14.47 -3.30 6.31
C SER A 113 14.43 -1.77 6.28
N ASN A 114 13.31 -1.14 6.64
CA ASN A 114 13.22 0.30 6.79
C ASN A 114 13.59 0.65 8.23
N LEU A 115 14.79 1.21 8.43
CA LEU A 115 15.25 1.65 9.75
C LEU A 115 14.99 3.16 9.88
N LEU A 116 14.21 3.54 10.87
CA LEU A 116 13.95 4.93 11.22
C LEU A 116 14.97 5.41 12.27
N PRO A 117 15.27 6.73 12.33
CA PRO A 117 16.16 7.28 13.36
C PRO A 117 15.75 6.95 14.80
N GLU A 118 14.45 6.78 15.04
CA GLU A 118 13.85 6.48 16.33
C GLU A 118 13.90 4.98 16.70
N ASP A 119 14.26 4.10 15.77
CA ASP A 119 14.26 2.65 15.99
C ASP A 119 15.38 2.21 16.94
N VAL A 120 15.06 1.25 17.81
CA VAL A 120 16.08 0.51 18.57
C VAL A 120 16.74 -0.50 17.64
N VAL A 121 17.82 -0.07 16.99
CA VAL A 121 18.54 -0.89 16.02
C VAL A 121 19.39 -1.96 16.71
N SER A 122 18.89 -3.20 16.69
CA SER A 122 19.63 -4.38 17.16
C SER A 122 20.64 -4.88 16.12
N PHE A 123 21.53 -5.78 16.53
CA PHE A 123 22.41 -6.49 15.58
C PHE A 123 21.60 -7.28 14.53
N GLY A 124 20.49 -7.91 14.95
CA GLY A 124 19.60 -8.62 14.04
C GLY A 124 18.97 -7.69 13.00
N SER A 125 18.57 -6.48 13.40
CA SER A 125 18.03 -5.47 12.48
C SER A 125 19.05 -5.04 11.43
N LYS A 126 20.32 -4.86 11.83
CA LYS A 126 21.43 -4.57 10.89
C LYS A 126 21.68 -5.72 9.92
N PHE A 127 21.58 -6.96 10.39
CA PHE A 127 21.70 -8.13 9.53
C PHE A 127 20.55 -8.20 8.51
N VAL A 128 19.30 -7.97 8.93
CA VAL A 128 18.14 -7.93 8.04
C VAL A 128 18.28 -6.83 7.00
N TYR A 129 18.73 -5.64 7.40
CA TYR A 129 19.01 -4.52 6.50
C TYR A 129 20.04 -4.93 5.43
N TRP A 130 21.21 -5.40 5.85
CA TRP A 130 22.28 -5.84 4.94
C TRP A 130 21.82 -6.97 4.00
N TYR A 131 21.05 -7.93 4.51
CA TYR A 131 20.51 -9.01 3.70
C TYR A 131 19.54 -8.48 2.63
N ALA A 132 18.64 -7.57 3.01
CA ALA A 132 17.70 -6.95 2.08
C ALA A 132 18.44 -6.11 1.02
N GLU A 133 19.45 -5.34 1.43
CA GLU A 133 20.27 -4.53 0.53
C GLU A 133 21.02 -5.38 -0.51
N LEU A 134 21.45 -6.60 -0.15
CA LEU A 134 22.17 -7.47 -1.09
C LEU A 134 21.25 -8.33 -1.95
N PHE A 135 20.25 -8.97 -1.33
CA PHE A 135 19.46 -10.04 -1.96
C PHE A 135 18.07 -9.60 -2.40
N LEU A 136 17.57 -8.47 -1.90
CA LEU A 136 16.23 -7.93 -2.18
C LEU A 136 16.32 -6.47 -2.66
N LYS A 137 17.30 -6.19 -3.54
CA LYS A 137 17.66 -4.83 -3.95
C LYS A 137 16.48 -4.04 -4.49
N LEU A 138 15.60 -4.66 -5.26
CA LEU A 138 14.47 -3.97 -5.88
C LEU A 138 13.49 -3.49 -4.81
N ARG A 139 13.07 -4.40 -3.93
CA ARG A 139 12.16 -4.10 -2.82
C ARG A 139 12.77 -3.13 -1.84
N HIS A 140 14.04 -3.35 -1.46
CA HIS A 140 14.72 -2.53 -0.47
C HIS A 140 14.81 -1.07 -0.92
N LYS A 141 15.35 -0.82 -2.13
CA LYS A 141 15.49 0.53 -2.67
C LYS A 141 14.16 1.22 -2.92
N ASP A 142 13.15 0.50 -3.42
CA ASP A 142 11.81 1.07 -3.60
C ASP A 142 11.21 1.48 -2.24
N LYS A 143 11.35 0.66 -1.20
CA LYS A 143 10.85 0.99 0.13
C LYS A 143 11.60 2.15 0.79
N GLU A 144 12.91 2.29 0.59
CA GLU A 144 13.66 3.45 1.07
C GLU A 144 13.21 4.75 0.39
N ARG A 145 13.04 4.74 -0.94
CA ARG A 145 12.52 5.88 -1.70
C ARG A 145 11.07 6.21 -1.34
N GLN A 146 10.25 5.19 -1.09
CA GLN A 146 8.88 5.37 -0.63
C GLN A 146 8.87 6.05 0.74
N LEU A 147 9.72 5.62 1.67
CA LEU A 147 9.84 6.23 2.98
C LEU A 147 10.32 7.69 2.90
N GLU A 148 11.35 7.98 2.11
CA GLU A 148 11.80 9.35 1.85
C GLU A 148 10.68 10.22 1.27
N PHE A 149 9.86 9.67 0.37
CA PHE A 149 8.70 10.39 -0.15
C PHE A 149 7.67 10.67 0.96
N LEU A 150 7.37 9.72 1.83
CA LEU A 150 6.44 9.91 2.95
C LEU A 150 6.94 11.00 3.92
N ASP A 151 8.24 10.99 4.25
CA ASP A 151 8.86 11.99 5.14
C ASP A 151 8.78 13.41 4.58
N ASN A 152 8.79 13.55 3.26
CA ASN A 152 8.66 14.84 2.57
C ASN A 152 7.20 15.29 2.34
N ASN A 153 6.20 14.45 2.63
CA ASN A 153 4.78 14.71 2.38
C ASN A 153 3.93 14.55 3.64
N LYS A 154 4.33 15.24 4.72
CA LYS A 154 3.64 15.20 6.04
C LYS A 154 2.29 15.92 6.06
N ASP A 155 1.89 16.55 4.95
CA ASP A 155 0.56 17.16 4.79
C ASP A 155 -0.57 16.14 4.72
N ILE A 156 -0.25 14.86 4.45
CA ILE A 156 -1.21 13.75 4.29
C ILE A 156 -1.24 12.80 5.52
N ASN A 157 -0.47 13.10 6.57
CA ASN A 157 -0.38 12.27 7.79
C ASN A 157 -1.48 12.54 8.82
#